data_AF-A0A2W4X0N6-F1
#
_entry.id   AF-A0A2W4X0N6-F1
#
_cell.length_a   1.000
_cell.length_b   1.000
_cell.length_c   1.000
_cell.angle_alpha   90.00
_cell.angle_beta   90.00
_cell.angle_gamma   90.00
#
_symmetry.space_group_name_H-M   'P 1'
#
loop_
_entity.id
_entity.type
_entity.pdbx_description
1 polymer ?
#
loop_
_entity_poly.entity_id
_entity_poly.type
_entity_poly.pdbx_seq_one_letter_code
_entity_poly.pdbx_strand_id
1 'polypeptide(L)' 'MMETTMQMRLFTQDWRAEAGKMQAEVNDFLASLPQGAVKHVNTATAATRTALTDKSQEHYVITVWYDV' A
#
# COMPACT_ATOMS: atom_id res chain seq x y z
N MET A 1 -24.32 8.02 -17.42
CA MET A 1 -23.52 8.10 -16.19
C MET A 1 -22.61 6.89 -16.20
N MET A 2 -21.29 7.06 -16.21
CA MET A 2 -20.38 5.92 -16.02
C MET A 2 -20.41 5.60 -14.53
N GLU A 3 -20.73 4.35 -14.18
CA GLU A 3 -20.60 3.87 -12.80
C GLU A 3 -19.11 3.74 -12.49
N THR A 4 -18.60 4.59 -11.60
CA THR A 4 -17.26 4.41 -11.04
C THR A 4 -17.29 3.30 -10.01
N THR A 5 -16.40 2.31 -10.16
CA THR A 5 -16.27 1.23 -9.17
C THR A 5 -15.12 1.53 -8.23
N MET A 6 -15.38 1.56 -6.93
CA MET A 6 -14.33 1.74 -5.93
C MET A 6 -13.47 0.47 -5.82
N GLN A 7 -12.17 0.63 -6.02
CA GLN A 7 -11.16 -0.39 -5.86
C GLN A 7 -10.20 -0.05 -4.70
N MET A 8 -9.44 -1.05 -4.28
CA MET A 8 -8.46 -0.95 -3.20
C MET A 8 -7.18 -1.65 -3.58
N ARG A 9 -6.05 -1.00 -3.32
CA ARG A 9 -4.70 -1.56 -3.53
C ARG A 9 -3.89 -1.46 -2.24
N LEU A 10 -3.21 -2.55 -1.92
CA LEU A 10 -2.32 -2.68 -0.77
C LEU A 10 -0.86 -2.67 -1.24
N PHE A 11 -0.03 -1.90 -0.55
CA PHE A 11 1.42 -1.91 -0.68
C PHE A 11 2.02 -2.30 0.66
N THR A 12 2.98 -3.22 0.65
CA THR A 12 3.63 -3.71 1.86
C THR A 12 5.13 -3.68 1.67
N GLN A 13 5.84 -3.11 2.64
CA GLN A 13 7.29 -3.16 2.65
C GLN A 13 7.73 -4.56 3.05
N ASP A 14 8.31 -5.29 2.09
CA ASP A 14 9.09 -6.48 2.39
C ASP A 14 10.43 -6.02 2.99
N TRP A 15 10.79 -6.57 4.14
CA TRP A 15 12.06 -6.29 4.82
C TRP A 15 13.28 -6.72 3.99
N ARG A 16 13.09 -7.59 3.00
CA ARG A 16 14.10 -8.00 2.02
C ARG A 16 14.18 -7.08 0.80
N ALA A 17 13.23 -6.17 0.63
CA ALA A 17 13.22 -5.26 -0.51
C ALA A 17 14.24 -4.14 -0.34
N GLU A 18 14.76 -3.66 -1.47
CA GLU A 18 15.63 -2.49 -1.53
C GLU A 18 14.95 -1.26 -0.90
N ALA A 19 15.74 -0.46 -0.18
CA ALA A 19 15.28 0.80 0.36
C ALA A 19 14.70 1.68 -0.75
N GLY A 20 13.48 2.19 -0.55
CA GLY A 20 12.80 3.06 -1.53
C GLY A 20 11.98 2.33 -2.60
N LYS A 21 12.07 1.00 -2.75
CA LYS A 21 11.27 0.25 -3.74
C LYS A 21 9.76 0.45 -3.55
N MET A 22 9.27 0.33 -2.32
CA MET A 22 7.85 0.55 -2.01
C MET A 22 7.40 1.98 -2.37
N GLN A 23 8.26 2.98 -2.12
CA GLN A 23 7.94 4.37 -2.43
C GLN A 23 7.80 4.58 -3.94
N ALA A 24 8.70 3.99 -4.74
CA ALA A 24 8.60 4.03 -6.20
C ALA A 24 7.31 3.36 -6.70
N GLU A 25 6.99 2.16 -6.21
CA GLU A 25 5.76 1.43 -6.59
C GLU A 25 4.48 2.21 -6.27
N VAL A 26 4.43 2.87 -5.09
CA VAL A 26 3.30 3.71 -4.71
C VAL A 26 3.20 4.92 -5.64
N ASN A 27 4.31 5.62 -5.91
CA ASN A 27 4.31 6.80 -6.77
C ASN A 27 3.90 6.46 -8.22
N ASP A 28 4.43 5.38 -8.77
CA ASP A 28 4.08 4.91 -10.13
C ASP A 28 2.60 4.56 -10.22
N PHE A 29 2.06 3.89 -9.20
CA PHE A 29 0.63 3.59 -9.14
C PHE A 29 -0.22 4.86 -9.07
N LEU A 30 0.11 5.79 -8.18
CA LEU A 30 -0.63 7.05 -8.06
C LEU A 30 -0.59 7.87 -9.35
N ALA A 31 0.53 7.85 -10.08
CA ALA A 31 0.69 8.54 -11.36
C ALA A 31 -0.13 7.89 -12.50
N SER A 32 -0.43 6.59 -12.40
CA SER A 32 -1.25 5.87 -13.38
C SER A 32 -2.75 6.15 -13.25
N LEU A 33 -3.18 6.72 -12.12
CA LEU A 33 -4.59 6.99 -11.86
C LEU A 33 -5.04 8.34 -12.44
N PRO A 34 -6.29 8.45 -12.94
CA PRO A 34 -6.87 9.73 -13.31
C PRO A 34 -6.87 10.72 -12.14
N GLN A 35 -6.79 12.01 -12.45
CA GLN A 35 -6.87 13.05 -11.43
C GLN A 35 -8.20 12.94 -10.65
N GLY A 36 -8.10 12.91 -9.32
CA GLY A 36 -9.27 12.79 -8.43
C GLY A 36 -9.84 11.37 -8.29
N ALA A 37 -9.19 10.35 -8.88
CA ALA A 37 -9.57 8.95 -8.68
C ALA A 37 -9.32 8.47 -7.25
N VAL A 38 -8.22 8.90 -6.62
CA VAL A 38 -7.88 8.53 -5.24
C VAL A 38 -8.87 9.17 -4.26
N LYS A 39 -9.54 8.34 -3.45
CA LYS A 39 -10.52 8.78 -2.46
C LYS A 39 -9.97 8.75 -1.05
N HIS A 40 -9.15 7.76 -0.74
CA HIS A 40 -8.58 7.59 0.57
C HIS A 40 -7.21 6.92 0.51
N VAL A 41 -6.31 7.33 1.39
CA VAL A 41 -5.01 6.71 1.61
C VAL A 41 -4.85 6.50 3.11
N ASN A 42 -4.53 5.26 3.50
CA ASN A 42 -4.22 4.92 4.87
C ASN A 42 -2.79 4.36 4.95
N THR A 43 -2.04 4.80 5.97
CA THR A 43 -0.70 4.32 6.25
C THR A 43 -0.69 3.70 7.63
N ALA A 44 -0.13 2.50 7.75
CA ALA A 44 -0.08 1.74 8.99
C ALA A 44 1.23 0.97 9.11
N THR A 45 1.65 0.71 10.34
CA THR A 45 2.71 -0.25 10.65
C THR A 45 2.06 -1.50 11.22
N ALA A 46 2.25 -2.63 10.56
CA ALA A 46 1.77 -3.93 11.02
C ALA A 46 2.93 -4.73 11.59
N ALA A 47 2.79 -5.28 12.80
CA ALA A 47 3.79 -6.16 13.38
C ALA A 47 3.30 -7.61 13.31
N THR A 48 4.03 -8.46 12.60
CA THR A 48 3.83 -9.92 12.64
C THR A 48 4.78 -10.52 13.66
N ARG A 49 4.20 -11.19 14.66
CA ARG A 49 4.96 -12.00 15.61
C ARG A 49 4.93 -13.45 15.14
N THR A 50 6.08 -13.98 14.74
CA THR A 50 6.19 -15.42 14.45
C THR A 50 6.29 -16.20 15.76
N ALA A 51 5.48 -17.24 15.96
CA ALA A 51 5.50 -18.05 17.18
C ALA A 51 6.84 -18.78 17.46
N LEU A 52 7.72 -18.84 16.46
CA LEU A 52 9.00 -19.56 16.50
C LEU A 52 10.19 -18.69 16.96
N THR A 53 10.07 -17.36 16.91
CA THR A 53 11.11 -16.45 17.39
C THR A 53 10.45 -15.24 18.03
N ASP A 54 10.96 -14.77 19.17
CA ASP A 54 10.49 -13.54 19.85
C ASP A 54 10.77 -12.24 19.06
N LYS A 55 11.05 -12.36 17.76
CA LYS A 55 11.27 -11.26 16.84
C LYS A 55 9.93 -10.84 16.25
N SER A 56 9.54 -9.59 16.49
CA SER A 56 8.51 -8.91 15.71
C SER A 56 9.12 -8.41 14.40
N GLN A 57 8.51 -8.74 13.27
CA GLN A 57 8.80 -8.04 12.01
C GLN A 57 7.78 -6.92 11.84
N GLU A 58 8.26 -5.69 11.77
CA GLU A 58 7.44 -4.54 11.41
C GLU A 58 7.36 -4.42 9.89
N HIS A 59 6.15 -4.36 9.38
CA HIS A 59 5.83 -4.15 7.98
C HIS A 59 5.14 -2.80 7.84
N TYR A 60 5.68 -1.93 7.00
CA TYR A 60 4.97 -0.73 6.58
C TYR A 60 3.93 -1.10 5.53
N VAL A 61 2.71 -0.62 5.72
CA VAL A 61 1.55 -0.93 4.89
C VAL A 61 0.91 0.38 4.44
N ILE A 62 0.70 0.53 3.13
CA ILE A 62 -0.04 1.63 2.53
C ILE A 62 -1.23 1.06 1.80
N THR A 63 -2.43 1.53 2.13
CA THR A 63 -3.67 1.14 1.44
C THR A 63 -4.24 2.34 0.71
N VAL A 64 -4.57 2.18 -0.56
CA VAL A 64 -5.15 3.22 -1.41
C VAL A 64 -6.51 2.75 -1.91
N TRP A 65 -7.55 3.56 -1.69
CA TRP A 65 -8.88 3.38 -2.27
C TRP A 65 -9.07 4.40 -3.40
N TYR A 66 -9.51 3.93 -4.55
CA TYR A 66 -9.58 4.72 -5.78
C TYR A 66 -10.75 4.29 -6.66
N ASP A 67 -11.29 5.22 -7.44
CA ASP A 67 -12.33 4.95 -8.44
C ASP A 67 -11.67 4.59 -9.79
N VAL A 68 -12.26 3.62 -10.49
CA VAL A 68 -11.98 3.30 -11.90
C VAL A 68 -13.24 3.42 -12.75
#